data_AF-E9SYV8-F1
#
_entry.id   AF-E9SYV8-F1
#
_cell.length_a   1.000
_cell.length_b   1.000
_cell.length_c   1.000
_cell.angle_alpha   90.00
_cell.angle_beta   90.00
_cell.angle_gamma   90.00
#
_symmetry.space_group_name_H-M   'P 1'
#
loop_
_entity.id
_entity.type
_entity.pdbx_description
1 polymer ?
#
loop_
_entity_poly.entity_id
_entity_poly.type
_entity_poly.pdbx_seq_one_letter_code
_entity_poly.pdbx_strand_id
1 'polypeptide(L)' 'MIYLLALIGLVTLAVLFWKAFGPTPTTAARGGGRGGRAVGPDDDPEFLWRVDRENHRRHSDRPGSDTPTDPDA' A
#
# COMPACT_ATOMS: atom_id res chain seq x y z
N MET A 1 -39.87 31.43 -1.05
CA MET A 1 -39.16 30.51 -0.14
C MET A 1 -39.08 29.09 -0.69
N ILE A 2 -40.18 28.49 -1.13
CA ILE A 2 -40.17 27.15 -1.74
C ILE A 2 -39.21 27.01 -2.93
N TYR A 3 -39.07 28.06 -3.74
CA TYR A 3 -38.12 28.09 -4.86
C TYR A 3 -36.67 27.92 -4.44
N LEU A 4 -36.27 28.46 -3.28
CA LEU A 4 -34.93 28.30 -2.75
C LEU A 4 -34.66 26.84 -2.36
N LEU A 5 -35.64 26.22 -1.69
CA LEU A 5 -35.57 24.81 -1.30
C LEU A 5 -35.55 23.89 -2.54
N ALA A 6 -36.38 24.19 -3.54
CA ALA A 6 -36.41 23.45 -4.79
C ALA A 6 -35.08 23.57 -5.55
N LEU A 7 -34.46 24.76 -5.58
CA LEU A 7 -33.17 24.96 -6.22
C LEU A 7 -32.06 24.16 -5.52
N ILE A 8 -32.03 24.17 -4.18
CA ILE A 8 -31.07 23.38 -3.40
C ILE A 8 -31.28 21.89 -3.68
N GLY A 9 -32.52 21.41 -3.66
CA GLY A 9 -32.86 20.01 -3.99
C GLY A 9 -32.46 19.60 -5.41
N LEU A 10 -32.65 20.49 -6.39
CA LEU A 10 -32.24 20.24 -7.77
C LEU A 10 -30.70 20.11 -7.88
N VAL A 11 -29.97 21.02 -7.24
CA VAL A 11 -28.50 21.02 -7.24
C VAL A 11 -27.95 19.79 -6.54
N THR A 12 -28.49 19.41 -5.40
CA THR A 12 -28.04 18.21 -4.67
C THR A 12 -28.26 16.93 -5.49
N LEU A 13 -29.40 16.80 -6.17
CA LEU A 13 -29.64 15.67 -7.08
C LEU A 13 -28.65 15.66 -8.24
N ALA A 14 -28.42 16.81 -8.90
CA ALA A 14 -27.45 16.90 -9.99
C ALA A 14 -26.03 16.50 -9.54
N VAL A 15 -25.60 16.95 -8.35
CA VAL A 15 -24.31 16.58 -7.76
C VAL A 15 -24.26 15.09 -7.43
N LEU A 16 -25.34 14.51 -6.90
CA LEU A 16 -25.39 13.10 -6.56
C LEU A 16 -25.33 12.21 -7.82
N PHE A 17 -26.09 12.58 -8.87
CA PHE A 17 -26.02 11.91 -10.17
C PHE A 17 -24.63 12.03 -10.80
N TRP A 18 -24.00 13.20 -10.71
CA TRP A 18 -22.62 13.39 -11.15
C TRP A 18 -21.63 12.56 -10.32
N LYS A 19 -21.83 12.42 -9.01
CA LYS A 19 -20.93 11.63 -8.15
C LYS A 19 -21.08 10.12 -8.38
N ALA A 20 -22.29 9.67 -8.71
CA ALA A 20 -22.60 8.26 -8.94
C ALA A 20 -22.28 7.79 -10.38
N PHE A 21 -22.52 8.65 -11.38
CA PHE A 21 -22.40 8.30 -12.80
C PHE A 21 -21.44 9.19 -13.59
N GLY A 22 -20.92 10.26 -12.98
CA GLY A 22 -19.97 11.13 -13.65
C GLY A 22 -18.65 10.39 -13.93
N PRO A 23 -17.92 10.80 -14.98
CA PRO A 23 -16.66 10.18 -15.33
C PRO A 23 -15.73 10.22 -14.13
N THR A 24 -15.33 9.04 -13.62
CA THR A 24 -14.32 8.91 -12.58
C THR A 24 -13.13 9.76 -13.02
N PRO A 25 -12.77 10.83 -12.30
CA PRO A 25 -11.64 11.65 -12.69
C PRO A 25 -10.40 10.79 -12.52
N THR A 26 -9.94 10.20 -13.63
CA THR A 26 -8.71 9.41 -13.69
C THR A 26 -7.47 10.30 -13.48
N THR A 27 -7.62 11.61 -13.26
CA THR A 27 -6.52 12.58 -13.44
C THR A 27 -6.42 13.70 -12.40
N ALA A 28 -7.03 13.60 -11.21
CA ALA A 28 -6.69 14.46 -10.06
C ALA A 28 -6.35 13.57 -8.85
N ALA A 29 -5.18 12.93 -8.84
CA ALA A 29 -3.91 13.47 -8.35
C ALA A 29 -3.90 13.79 -6.84
N ARG A 30 -2.96 13.16 -6.13
CA ARG A 30 -2.26 13.75 -4.97
C ARG A 30 -3.15 14.38 -3.89
N GLY A 31 -3.62 13.54 -2.96
CA GLY A 31 -4.01 14.01 -1.62
C GLY A 31 -5.44 13.66 -1.24
N GLY A 32 -5.61 12.55 -0.52
CA GLY A 32 -6.82 12.30 0.25
C GLY A 32 -7.72 11.20 -0.30
N GLY A 33 -7.35 9.93 -0.09
CA GLY A 33 -8.30 8.82 -0.13
C GLY A 33 -7.79 7.51 -0.71
N ARG A 34 -7.04 6.74 0.10
CA ARG A 34 -7.03 5.27 0.12
C ARG A 34 -6.94 4.51 -1.22
N GLY A 35 -6.03 4.89 -2.10
CA GLY A 35 -5.62 4.09 -3.26
C GLY A 35 -4.10 4.07 -3.35
N GLY A 36 -3.47 2.97 -2.91
CA GLY A 36 -2.03 2.76 -2.99
C GLY A 36 -1.21 3.78 -2.19
N ARG A 37 -1.10 3.59 -0.86
CA ARG A 37 0.10 4.08 -0.17
C ARG A 37 1.26 3.54 -1.02
N ALA A 38 2.15 4.40 -1.49
CA ALA A 38 3.44 3.94 -1.99
C ALA A 38 4.11 3.30 -0.76
N VAL A 39 3.81 2.02 -0.57
CA VAL A 39 4.35 1.19 0.48
C VAL A 39 5.84 1.14 0.15
N GLY A 40 6.64 1.76 1.01
CA GLY A 40 8.09 1.69 0.86
C GLY A 40 8.50 0.21 0.87
N PRO A 41 9.66 -0.14 0.28
CA PRO A 41 10.16 -1.51 0.33
C PRO A 41 10.12 -2.12 1.73
N ASP A 42 10.32 -1.30 2.77
CA ASP A 42 10.29 -1.70 4.18
C ASP A 42 8.89 -2.07 4.73
N ASP A 43 7.81 -1.53 4.13
CA ASP A 43 6.42 -1.77 4.57
C ASP A 43 5.72 -2.87 3.71
N ASP A 44 6.39 -3.42 2.67
CA ASP A 44 5.82 -4.42 1.75
C ASP A 44 6.11 -5.86 2.24
N PRO A 45 5.09 -6.65 2.63
CA PRO A 45 5.28 -8.02 3.09
C PRO A 45 5.97 -8.91 2.04
N GLU A 46 5.71 -8.68 0.75
CA GLU A 46 6.30 -9.48 -0.33
C GLU A 46 7.79 -9.16 -0.53
N PHE A 47 8.23 -7.94 -0.20
CA PHE A 47 9.64 -7.58 -0.21
C PHE A 47 10.38 -8.20 0.97
N LEU A 48 9.84 -8.06 2.18
CA LEU A 48 10.45 -8.63 3.40
C LEU A 48 10.59 -10.15 3.30
N TRP A 49 9.59 -10.85 2.77
CA TRP A 49 9.64 -12.30 2.59
C TRP A 49 10.73 -12.74 1.60
N ARG A 50 10.94 -12.00 0.50
CA ARG A 50 12.02 -12.27 -0.46
C ARG A 50 13.39 -12.08 0.18
N VAL A 51 13.58 -11.02 0.95
CA VAL A 51 14.84 -10.74 1.68
C VAL A 51 15.13 -11.82 2.70
N ASP A 52 14.13 -12.19 3.52
CA ASP A 52 14.29 -13.22 4.55
C ASP A 52 14.69 -14.57 3.96
N ARG A 53 14.04 -14.98 2.86
CA ARG A 53 14.36 -16.22 2.14
C ARG A 53 15.78 -16.22 1.59
N GLU A 54 16.22 -15.12 1.00
CA GLU A 54 17.58 -15.00 0.47
C GLU A 54 18.62 -15.05 1.59
N ASN A 55 18.35 -14.39 2.73
CA ASN A 55 19.22 -14.42 3.90
C ASN A 55 19.34 -15.83 4.49
N HIS A 56 18.23 -16.56 4.60
CA HIS A 56 18.23 -17.95 5.08
C HIS A 56 19.05 -18.88 4.18
N ARG A 57 18.96 -18.74 2.85
CA ARG A 57 19.75 -19.53 1.90
C ARG A 57 21.25 -19.26 2.02
N ARG A 58 21.63 -17.99 2.16
CA ARG A 58 23.03 -17.60 2.38
C ARG A 58 23.59 -18.09 3.72
N HIS A 59 22.75 -18.16 4.74
CA HIS A 59 23.14 -18.69 6.05
C HIS A 59 23.29 -20.22 6.01
N SER A 60 22.42 -20.94 5.29
CA SER A 60 22.56 -22.39 5.09
C SER A 60 23.76 -22.77 4.22
N ASP A 61 24.15 -21.89 3.28
CA ASP A 61 25.33 -22.08 2.41
C ASP A 61 26.65 -21.60 3.05
N ARG A 62 26.67 -21.24 4.34
CA ARG A 62 27.92 -21.05 5.09
C ARG A 62 28.28 -22.36 5.82
N PRO A 63 29.07 -23.27 5.21
CA PRO A 63 29.67 -24.36 5.95
C PRO A 63 30.74 -23.79 6.88
N GLY A 64 30.67 -24.13 8.16
CA GLY A 64 31.80 -24.00 9.08
C GLY A 64 31.91 -22.67 9.79
N SER A 65 31.31 -22.62 10.99
CA SER A 65 32.07 -22.18 12.15
C SER A 65 31.82 -23.14 13.32
N ASP A 66 31.89 -24.44 13.05
CA ASP A 66 32.29 -25.40 14.06
C ASP A 66 33.82 -25.38 14.04
N THR A 67 34.41 -24.52 14.86
CA THR A 67 35.78 -24.73 15.31
C THR A 67 35.69 -25.36 16.69
N PRO A 68 35.76 -26.69 16.83
CA PRO A 68 36.12 -27.29 18.10
C PRO A 68 37.57 -26.90 18.39
N THR A 69 37.78 -25.85 19.16
CA THR A 69 39.03 -25.67 19.89
C THR A 69 39.06 -26.75 20.96
N ASP A 70 39.65 -27.90 20.63
CA ASP A 70 40.07 -28.90 21.60
C ASP A 70 41.56 -28.65 21.92
N PRO A 71 41.90 -28.18 23.13
CA PRO A 71 43.26 -27.83 23.50
C PRO A 71 43.95 -29.03 24.16
N ASP A 72 44.37 -30.03 23.38
CA ASP A 72 45.32 -31.06 23.86
C ASP A 72 46.12 -31.65 22.68
N ALA A 73 47.27 -31.03 22.39
CA ALA A 73 48.36 -31.57 21.56
C ALA A 73 49.70 -31.08 22.10
#